data_AF-A0A838KMQ5-F1
#
_entry.id   AF-A0A838KMQ5-F1
#
_cell.length_a   1.000
_cell.length_b   1.000
_cell.length_c   1.000
_cell.angle_alpha   90.00
_cell.angle_beta   90.00
_cell.angle_gamma   90.00
#
_symmetry.space_group_name_H-M   'P 1'
#
loop_
_entity.id
_entity.type
_entity.pdbx_description
1 polymer ?
#
loop_
_entity_poly.entity_id
_entity_poly.type
_entity_poly.pdbx_seq_one_letter_code
_entity_poly.pdbx_strand_id
1 'polypeptide(L)'
;MVADQPLDHLSLAQAVGFPPDQVAQALEQLAAAYTEQGRGFELREVGGGWRYYTREEYAPVVEQFVLDGQQARLTQAALETLAVVAYRQPVSRARVSAIRGVSVDGVMRTLVTRGLVEEAGTDHETGAHLFRTTSYFLERMGLTSLDQLPEIAPYLPEMAEIEGELEFADEVAGAGEA
;
A
#
# COMPACT_ATOMS: atom_id res chain seq x y z
N MET A 1 5.90 9.77 -16.61
CA MET A 1 5.82 11.04 -15.85
C MET A 1 6.59 10.86 -14.56
N VAL A 2 7.52 11.77 -14.24
CA VAL A 2 8.39 11.67 -13.04
C VAL A 2 8.08 12.77 -12.01
N ALA A 3 7.57 13.92 -12.44
CA ALA A 3 7.22 15.03 -11.55
C ALA A 3 5.89 14.79 -10.82
N ASP A 4 5.89 14.95 -9.51
CA ASP A 4 4.74 14.85 -8.62
C ASP A 4 4.04 16.20 -8.39
N GLN A 5 4.67 17.33 -8.75
CA GLN A 5 4.15 18.70 -8.69
C GLN A 5 4.25 19.44 -10.05
N PRO A 6 3.44 20.50 -10.30
CA PRO A 6 3.64 21.36 -11.48
C PRO A 6 5.05 21.95 -11.52
N LEU A 7 5.66 22.01 -12.71
CA LEU A 7 7.01 22.56 -12.89
C LEU A 7 6.95 23.85 -13.69
N ASP A 8 7.55 24.92 -13.18
CA ASP A 8 7.67 26.17 -13.92
C ASP A 8 8.62 26.03 -15.12
N HIS A 9 8.45 26.92 -16.10
CA HIS A 9 9.21 26.86 -17.36
C HIS A 9 10.72 27.09 -17.17
N LEU A 10 11.17 27.79 -16.12
CA LEU A 10 12.59 28.01 -15.84
C LEU A 10 13.22 26.71 -15.34
N SER A 11 12.56 26.02 -14.41
CA SER A 11 12.98 24.70 -13.93
C SER A 11 13.06 23.68 -15.07
N LEU A 12 12.04 23.67 -15.95
CA LEU A 12 12.04 22.83 -17.14
C LEU A 12 13.18 23.19 -18.10
N ALA A 13 13.40 24.47 -18.35
CA ALA A 13 14.48 24.97 -19.21
C ALA A 13 15.87 24.57 -18.71
N GLN A 14 16.11 24.65 -17.41
CA GLN A 14 17.33 24.17 -16.79
C GLN A 14 17.51 22.66 -16.99
N ALA A 15 16.45 21.87 -16.84
CA ALA A 15 16.50 20.43 -16.97
C ALA A 15 16.79 19.96 -18.41
N VAL A 16 16.23 20.64 -19.42
CA VAL A 16 16.43 20.29 -20.83
C VAL A 16 17.64 20.99 -21.48
N GLY A 17 18.17 22.03 -20.85
CA GLY A 17 19.33 22.79 -21.35
C GLY A 17 19.00 23.75 -22.50
N PHE A 18 17.78 24.30 -22.55
CA PHE A 18 17.33 25.24 -23.59
C PHE A 18 16.93 26.60 -22.99
N PRO A 19 16.88 27.70 -23.79
CA PRO A 19 16.43 28.99 -23.30
C PRO A 19 14.98 28.98 -22.79
N PRO A 20 14.65 29.69 -21.70
CA PRO A 20 13.29 29.75 -21.14
C PRO A 20 12.19 30.07 -22.15
N ASP A 21 12.40 31.05 -23.02
CA ASP A 21 11.40 31.45 -24.01
C ASP A 21 11.11 30.35 -25.04
N GLN A 22 12.13 29.60 -25.44
CA GLN A 22 11.96 28.47 -26.36
C GLN A 22 11.19 27.33 -25.70
N VAL A 23 11.44 27.10 -24.41
CA VAL A 23 10.78 26.06 -23.62
C VAL A 23 9.32 26.42 -23.37
N ALA A 24 9.04 27.69 -23.03
CA ALA A 24 7.67 28.19 -22.90
C ALA A 24 6.90 28.02 -24.21
N GLN A 25 7.48 28.44 -25.34
CA GLN A 25 6.86 28.28 -26.65
C GLN A 25 6.64 26.79 -27.01
N ALA A 26 7.60 25.92 -26.70
CA ALA A 26 7.45 24.49 -26.95
C ALA A 26 6.34 23.86 -26.10
N LEU A 27 6.17 24.30 -24.85
CA LEU A 27 5.09 23.84 -23.96
C LEU A 27 3.71 24.22 -24.50
N GLU A 28 3.56 25.45 -24.98
CA GLU A 28 2.31 25.91 -25.62
C GLU A 28 1.99 25.10 -26.89
N GLN A 29 2.98 24.89 -27.76
CA GLN A 29 2.81 24.09 -28.97
C GLN A 29 2.44 22.64 -28.65
N LEU A 30 3.04 22.08 -27.60
CA LEU A 30 2.77 20.72 -27.16
C LEU A 30 1.35 20.59 -26.60
N ALA A 31 0.92 21.56 -25.80
CA ALA A 31 -0.45 21.63 -25.27
C ALA A 31 -1.49 21.73 -26.40
N ALA A 32 -1.24 22.57 -27.40
CA ALA A 32 -2.08 22.69 -28.58
C ALA A 32 -2.13 21.39 -29.39
N ALA A 33 -0.99 20.75 -29.64
CA ALA A 33 -0.90 19.50 -30.38
C ALA A 33 -1.65 18.35 -29.68
N TYR A 34 -1.56 18.24 -28.36
CA TYR A 34 -2.33 17.24 -27.61
C TYR A 34 -3.83 17.49 -27.64
N THR A 35 -4.25 18.76 -27.78
CA THR A 35 -5.64 19.14 -27.93
C THR A 35 -6.18 18.81 -29.31
N GLU A 36 -5.44 19.16 -30.37
CA GLU A 36 -5.80 18.82 -31.75
C GLU A 36 -5.88 17.30 -31.97
N GLN A 37 -4.99 16.54 -31.35
CA GLN A 37 -4.97 15.08 -31.43
C GLN A 37 -6.11 14.39 -30.65
N GLY A 38 -6.90 15.12 -29.85
CA GLY A 38 -7.94 14.53 -29.02
C GLY A 38 -7.41 13.54 -27.98
N ARG A 39 -6.23 13.80 -27.40
CA ARG A 39 -5.65 12.92 -26.37
C ARG A 39 -6.52 12.90 -25.12
N GLY A 40 -6.57 11.75 -24.42
CA GLY A 40 -7.31 11.60 -23.16
C GLY A 40 -6.76 12.40 -21.97
N PHE A 41 -5.60 13.00 -22.14
CA PHE A 41 -4.95 13.91 -21.20
C PHE A 41 -4.59 15.21 -21.91
N GLU A 42 -4.26 16.22 -21.13
CA GLU A 42 -3.83 17.52 -21.62
C GLU A 42 -2.73 18.10 -20.73
N LEU A 43 -1.92 18.96 -21.34
CA LEU A 43 -0.89 19.72 -20.66
C LEU A 43 -1.47 21.10 -20.35
N ARG A 44 -1.52 21.48 -19.07
CA ARG A 44 -2.07 22.77 -18.61
C ARG A 44 -1.01 23.54 -17.82
N GLU A 45 -1.08 24.86 -17.92
CA GLU A 45 -0.38 25.77 -17.01
C GLU A 45 -1.30 26.13 -15.83
N VAL A 46 -0.89 25.80 -14.62
CA VAL A 46 -1.64 26.05 -13.37
C VAL A 46 -0.66 26.48 -12.28
N GLY A 47 -0.96 27.58 -11.60
CA GLY A 47 -0.14 28.07 -10.48
C GLY A 47 1.29 28.45 -10.87
N GLY A 48 1.52 28.87 -12.12
CA GLY A 48 2.84 29.21 -12.65
C GLY A 48 3.69 28.02 -13.08
N GLY A 49 3.12 26.81 -13.10
CA GLY A 49 3.81 25.59 -13.53
C GLY A 49 2.97 24.76 -14.50
N TRP A 50 3.65 23.91 -15.25
CA TRP A 50 3.06 23.02 -16.25
C TRP A 50 2.88 21.62 -15.70
N ARG A 51 1.72 21.01 -15.94
CA ARG A 51 1.42 19.63 -15.54
C ARG A 51 0.43 18.97 -16.50
N TYR A 52 0.56 17.64 -16.62
CA TYR A 52 -0.45 16.80 -17.24
C TYR A 52 -1.67 16.60 -16.34
N TYR A 53 -2.84 16.69 -16.95
CA TYR A 53 -4.14 16.38 -16.35
C TYR A 53 -4.92 15.44 -17.27
N THR A 54 -5.78 14.60 -16.69
CA THR A 54 -6.83 13.93 -17.48
C THR A 54 -7.83 14.99 -17.95
N ARG A 55 -8.34 14.87 -19.18
CA ARG A 55 -9.46 15.72 -19.62
C ARG A 55 -10.71 15.43 -18.81
N GLU A 56 -11.50 16.48 -18.59
CA GLU A 56 -12.76 16.44 -17.85
C GLU A 56 -13.75 15.40 -18.41
N GLU A 57 -13.75 15.23 -19.74
CA GLU A 57 -14.59 14.25 -20.45
C GLU A 57 -14.36 12.80 -19.97
N TYR A 58 -13.17 12.50 -19.44
CA TYR A 58 -12.83 11.19 -18.88
C TYR A 58 -12.85 11.17 -17.36
N ALA A 59 -13.23 12.26 -16.69
CA ALA A 59 -13.35 12.32 -15.24
C ALA A 59 -14.23 11.18 -14.69
N PRO A 60 -15.41 10.84 -15.25
CA PRO A 60 -16.21 9.73 -14.72
C PRO A 60 -15.51 8.37 -14.79
N VAL A 61 -14.74 8.12 -15.85
CA VAL A 61 -14.00 6.85 -16.03
C VAL A 61 -12.80 6.80 -15.09
N VAL A 62 -12.08 7.91 -14.93
CA VAL A 62 -10.97 8.01 -13.99
C VAL A 62 -11.46 7.95 -12.55
N GLU A 63 -12.59 8.58 -12.22
CA GLU A 63 -13.23 8.47 -10.92
C GLU A 63 -13.64 7.03 -10.65
N GLN A 64 -14.31 6.35 -11.60
CA GLN A 64 -14.64 4.95 -11.45
C GLN A 64 -13.39 4.09 -11.28
N PHE A 65 -12.36 4.27 -12.10
CA PHE A 65 -11.09 3.55 -11.96
C PHE A 65 -10.38 3.85 -10.64
N VAL A 66 -10.40 5.10 -10.17
CA VAL A 66 -9.84 5.50 -8.89
C VAL A 66 -10.68 4.96 -7.75
N LEU A 67 -12.01 4.83 -7.88
CA LEU A 67 -12.88 4.24 -6.87
C LEU A 67 -12.77 2.70 -6.84
N ASP A 68 -12.62 2.07 -8.00
CA ASP A 68 -12.33 0.65 -8.16
C ASP A 68 -10.89 0.35 -7.69
N GLY A 69 -9.96 1.30 -7.89
CA GLY A 69 -8.57 1.32 -7.45
C GLY A 69 -8.38 1.84 -6.02
N GLN A 70 -9.37 2.51 -5.45
CA GLN A 70 -9.59 2.69 -4.02
C GLN A 70 -10.10 1.35 -3.53
N GLN A 71 -9.19 0.37 -3.58
CA GLN A 71 -9.15 -0.81 -2.76
C GLN A 71 -10.10 -0.65 -1.58
N ALA A 72 -11.31 -1.21 -1.72
CA ALA A 72 -12.43 -1.04 -0.80
C ALA A 72 -11.90 -0.93 0.63
N ARG A 73 -12.31 0.09 1.39
CA ARG A 73 -11.87 0.33 2.78
C ARG A 73 -11.64 -1.02 3.46
N LEU A 74 -10.47 -1.20 4.08
CA LEU A 74 -10.17 -2.46 4.76
C LEU A 74 -11.37 -2.82 5.64
N THR A 75 -11.89 -4.03 5.45
CA THR A 75 -12.97 -4.52 6.28
C THR A 75 -12.49 -4.56 7.74
N GLN A 76 -13.42 -4.58 8.68
CA GLN A 76 -13.06 -4.72 10.10
C GLN A 76 -12.15 -5.94 10.33
N ALA A 77 -12.47 -7.08 9.70
CA ALA A 77 -11.64 -8.28 9.79
C ALA A 77 -10.21 -8.04 9.26
N ALA A 78 -10.04 -7.24 8.21
CA ALA A 78 -8.73 -6.91 7.66
C ALA A 78 -7.94 -5.93 8.55
N LEU A 79 -8.62 -4.95 9.16
CA LEU A 79 -8.01 -4.05 10.14
C LEU A 79 -7.56 -4.80 11.39
N GLU A 80 -8.40 -5.70 11.91
CA GLU A 80 -8.06 -6.54 13.06
C GLU A 80 -6.87 -7.46 12.76
N THR A 81 -6.79 -8.07 11.56
CA THR A 81 -5.63 -8.89 11.17
C THR A 81 -4.38 -8.02 11.04
N LEU A 82 -4.49 -6.85 10.41
CA LEU A 82 -3.37 -5.92 10.24
C LEU A 82 -2.84 -5.46 11.59
N ALA A 83 -3.72 -5.20 12.56
CA ALA A 83 -3.32 -4.87 13.92
C ALA A 83 -2.51 -6.01 14.56
N VAL A 84 -2.97 -7.25 14.48
CA VAL A 84 -2.21 -8.40 15.01
C VAL A 84 -0.81 -8.47 14.40
N VAL A 85 -0.67 -8.28 13.09
CA VAL A 85 0.65 -8.24 12.44
C VAL A 85 1.49 -7.07 12.94
N ALA A 86 0.93 -5.86 13.02
CA ALA A 86 1.65 -4.66 13.45
C ALA A 86 2.24 -4.79 14.87
N TYR A 87 1.49 -5.41 15.80
CA TYR A 87 1.91 -5.56 17.20
C TYR A 87 2.71 -6.84 17.48
N ARG A 88 2.64 -7.87 16.63
CA ARG A 88 3.30 -9.18 16.87
C ARG A 88 4.37 -9.54 15.86
N GLN A 89 4.61 -8.70 14.87
CA GLN A 89 5.66 -8.93 13.88
C GLN A 89 7.06 -9.12 14.52
N PRO A 90 7.90 -9.97 13.94
CA PRO A 90 7.61 -10.88 12.82
C PRO A 90 6.70 -12.04 13.27
N VAL A 91 5.63 -12.33 12.51
CA VAL A 91 4.62 -13.34 12.91
C VAL A 91 4.20 -14.26 11.78
N SER A 92 3.95 -15.53 12.09
CA SER A 92 3.48 -16.52 11.11
C SER A 92 1.97 -16.41 10.87
N ARG A 93 1.52 -16.78 9.67
CA ARG A 93 0.10 -16.80 9.30
C ARG A 93 -0.74 -17.70 10.22
N ALA A 94 -0.20 -18.85 10.64
CA ALA A 94 -0.87 -19.75 11.57
C ALA A 94 -1.12 -19.08 12.92
N ARG A 95 -0.10 -18.40 13.46
CA ARG A 95 -0.22 -17.66 14.72
C ARG A 95 -1.21 -16.51 14.65
N VAL A 96 -1.24 -15.76 13.54
CA VAL A 96 -2.26 -14.73 13.31
C VAL A 96 -3.67 -15.35 13.29
N SER A 97 -3.83 -16.51 12.64
CA SER A 97 -5.10 -17.23 12.59
C SER A 97 -5.58 -17.65 13.98
N ALA A 98 -4.67 -18.17 14.82
CA ALA A 98 -4.96 -18.57 16.19
C ALA A 98 -5.40 -17.39 17.06
N ILE A 99 -4.67 -16.26 17.02
CA ILE A 99 -5.04 -15.04 17.75
C ILE A 99 -6.43 -14.53 17.34
N ARG A 100 -6.77 -14.65 16.05
CA ARG A 100 -8.07 -14.20 15.53
C ARG A 100 -9.18 -15.23 15.72
N GLY A 101 -8.87 -16.47 16.07
CA GLY A 101 -9.82 -17.58 16.18
C GLY A 101 -10.55 -17.93 14.88
N VAL A 102 -10.09 -17.42 13.72
CA VAL A 102 -10.71 -17.61 12.40
C VAL A 102 -9.64 -17.70 11.31
N SER A 103 -9.98 -18.28 10.16
CA SER A 103 -9.06 -18.30 9.01
C SER A 103 -8.78 -16.88 8.51
N VAL A 104 -7.49 -16.58 8.32
CA VAL A 104 -7.01 -15.29 7.84
C VAL A 104 -6.42 -15.33 6.43
N ASP A 105 -6.52 -16.46 5.70
CA ASP A 105 -5.79 -16.66 4.44
C ASP A 105 -6.13 -15.62 3.37
N GLY A 106 -7.43 -15.35 3.16
CA GLY A 106 -7.89 -14.35 2.20
C GLY A 106 -7.53 -12.93 2.61
N VAL A 107 -7.55 -12.65 3.92
CA VAL A 107 -7.21 -11.34 4.48
C VAL A 107 -5.71 -11.09 4.37
N MET A 108 -4.87 -12.03 4.76
CA MET A 108 -3.41 -11.95 4.64
C MET A 108 -2.99 -11.74 3.19
N ARG A 109 -3.56 -12.52 2.25
CA ARG A 109 -3.32 -12.31 0.82
C ARG A 109 -3.69 -10.90 0.38
N THR A 110 -4.84 -10.39 0.84
CA THR A 110 -5.25 -9.02 0.55
C THR A 110 -4.25 -8.01 1.11
N LEU A 111 -3.84 -8.13 2.38
CA LEU A 111 -2.90 -7.19 3.01
C LEU A 111 -1.53 -7.17 2.30
N VAL A 112 -1.05 -8.33 1.84
CA VAL A 112 0.17 -8.45 1.04
C VAL A 112 0.00 -7.82 -0.34
N THR A 113 -1.08 -8.14 -1.07
CA THR A 113 -1.37 -7.52 -2.38
C THR A 113 -1.53 -6.00 -2.29
N ARG A 114 -2.03 -5.49 -1.15
CA ARG A 114 -2.15 -4.05 -0.87
C ARG A 114 -0.86 -3.40 -0.39
N GLY A 115 0.22 -4.18 -0.24
CA GLY A 115 1.53 -3.68 0.19
C GLY A 115 1.57 -3.20 1.64
N LEU A 116 0.60 -3.54 2.47
CA LEU A 116 0.57 -3.17 3.89
C LEU A 116 1.37 -4.15 4.76
N VAL A 117 1.52 -5.38 4.29
CA VAL A 117 2.27 -6.47 4.93
C VAL A 117 3.20 -7.10 3.89
N GLU A 118 4.38 -7.55 4.32
CA GLU A 118 5.36 -8.26 3.50
C GLU A 118 5.93 -9.47 4.25
N GLU A 119 6.59 -10.38 3.51
CA GLU A 119 7.31 -11.50 4.12
C GLU A 119 8.59 -11.02 4.82
N ALA A 120 8.84 -11.59 5.99
CA ALA A 120 9.92 -11.27 6.91
C ALA A 120 10.84 -12.47 7.16
N GLY A 121 11.07 -13.28 6.12
CA GLY A 121 11.83 -14.52 6.21
C GLY A 121 11.02 -15.68 6.73
N THR A 122 11.70 -16.62 7.37
CA THR A 122 11.14 -17.91 7.79
C THR A 122 11.51 -18.19 9.24
N ASP A 123 10.55 -18.72 9.99
CA ASP A 123 10.77 -19.18 11.35
C ASP A 123 11.73 -20.37 11.35
N HIS A 124 12.72 -20.33 12.23
CA HIS A 124 13.83 -21.28 12.25
C HIS A 124 13.47 -22.64 12.87
N GLU A 125 12.46 -22.69 13.73
CA GLU A 125 12.02 -23.91 14.41
C GLU A 125 10.94 -24.62 13.59
N THR A 126 9.97 -23.84 13.10
CA THR A 126 8.78 -24.35 12.40
C THR A 126 8.90 -24.34 10.88
N GLY A 127 9.84 -23.58 10.31
CA GLY A 127 9.96 -23.38 8.87
C GLY A 127 8.83 -22.54 8.26
N ALA A 128 7.99 -21.90 9.08
CA ALA A 128 6.85 -21.11 8.61
C ALA A 128 7.28 -19.73 8.07
N HIS A 129 6.67 -19.26 6.98
CA HIS A 129 6.85 -17.87 6.53
C HIS A 129 6.38 -16.88 7.59
N LEU A 130 7.23 -15.90 7.89
CA LEU A 130 6.95 -14.80 8.81
C LEU A 130 6.51 -13.57 8.03
N PHE A 131 5.69 -12.73 8.65
CA PHE A 131 5.13 -11.52 8.05
C PHE A 131 5.36 -10.31 8.96
N ARG A 132 5.51 -9.14 8.34
CA ARG A 132 5.70 -7.84 8.99
C ARG A 132 5.01 -6.72 8.21
N THR A 133 4.76 -5.59 8.85
CA THR A 133 4.25 -4.38 8.18
C THR A 133 5.33 -3.70 7.35
N THR A 134 4.92 -3.02 6.28
CA THR A 134 5.83 -2.29 5.37
C THR A 134 6.01 -0.82 5.77
N SER A 135 6.93 -0.11 5.12
CA SER A 135 7.01 1.36 5.21
C SER A 135 5.73 2.05 4.71
N TYR A 136 5.07 1.47 3.70
CA TYR A 136 3.80 1.98 3.18
C TYR A 136 2.70 1.95 4.25
N PHE A 137 2.67 0.94 5.12
CA PHE A 137 1.78 0.95 6.28
C PHE A 137 2.03 2.17 7.19
N LEU A 138 3.28 2.47 7.53
CA LEU A 138 3.63 3.60 8.39
C LEU A 138 3.19 4.94 7.78
N GLU A 139 3.47 5.14 6.50
CA GLU A 139 3.04 6.32 5.74
C GLU A 139 1.52 6.49 5.78
N ARG A 140 0.76 5.39 5.58
CA ARG A 140 -0.70 5.40 5.60
C ARG A 140 -1.29 5.64 6.99
N MET A 141 -0.58 5.26 8.04
CA MET A 141 -0.96 5.50 9.43
C MET A 141 -0.48 6.86 9.96
N GLY A 142 0.32 7.61 9.19
CA GLY A 142 0.91 8.88 9.63
C GLY A 142 1.96 8.68 10.73
N LEU A 143 2.60 7.52 10.77
CA LEU A 143 3.60 7.16 11.77
C LEU A 143 5.01 7.21 11.18
N THR A 144 5.99 7.51 12.02
CA THR A 144 7.41 7.49 11.65
C THR A 144 8.14 6.25 12.15
N SER A 145 7.59 5.56 13.15
CA SER A 145 8.06 4.27 13.67
C SER A 145 6.89 3.47 14.24
N LEU A 146 7.05 2.15 14.33
CA LEU A 146 6.13 1.25 15.04
C LEU A 146 6.08 1.54 16.54
N ASP A 147 7.12 2.16 17.12
CA ASP A 147 7.15 2.55 18.55
C ASP A 147 6.08 3.60 18.91
N GLN A 148 5.49 4.24 17.89
CA GLN A 148 4.41 5.21 18.04
C GLN A 148 3.02 4.56 18.08
N LEU A 149 2.95 3.23 17.91
CA LEU A 149 1.71 2.50 18.06
C LEU A 149 1.25 2.53 19.53
N PRO A 150 -0.04 2.81 19.80
CA PRO A 150 -0.58 2.77 21.16
C PRO A 150 -0.28 1.46 21.87
N GLU A 151 0.06 1.51 23.17
CA GLU A 151 0.27 0.29 23.96
C GLU A 151 -1.05 -0.47 24.14
N ILE A 152 -1.34 -1.41 23.24
CA ILE A 152 -2.44 -2.39 23.37
C ILE A 152 -1.92 -3.81 23.62
N ALA A 153 -0.60 -3.98 23.71
CA ALA A 153 0.06 -5.25 24.02
C ALA A 153 -0.52 -6.02 25.22
N PRO A 154 -0.99 -5.37 26.32
CA PRO A 154 -1.55 -6.11 27.46
C PRO A 154 -2.89 -6.83 27.16
N TYR A 155 -3.56 -6.53 26.04
CA TYR A 155 -4.86 -7.12 25.68
C TYR A 155 -4.76 -8.19 24.58
N LEU A 156 -3.56 -8.47 24.09
CA LEU A 156 -3.33 -9.51 23.09
C LEU A 156 -2.83 -10.78 23.82
N PRO A 157 -3.37 -11.98 23.53
CA PRO A 157 -3.00 -13.22 24.22
C PRO A 157 -1.49 -13.51 24.11
N GLU A 158 -0.88 -14.05 25.17
CA GLU A 158 0.57 -14.25 25.21
C GLU A 158 1.01 -15.32 24.19
N MET A 159 2.21 -15.17 23.64
CA MET A 159 2.71 -16.04 22.56
C MET A 159 2.84 -17.50 23.01
N ALA A 160 3.22 -17.72 24.26
CA ALA A 160 3.35 -19.05 24.86
C ALA A 160 2.00 -19.79 25.00
N GLU A 161 0.91 -19.05 25.25
CA GLU A 161 -0.43 -19.63 25.35
C GLU A 161 -0.90 -20.14 23.97
N ILE A 162 -0.59 -19.39 22.92
CA ILE A 162 -0.98 -19.72 21.53
C ILE A 162 -0.15 -20.89 20.98
N GLU A 163 1.14 -20.96 21.31
CA GLU A 163 2.02 -22.07 20.91
C GLU A 163 1.52 -23.39 21.50
N GLY A 164 1.17 -23.41 22.79
CA GLY A 164 0.61 -24.61 23.43
C GLY A 164 -0.73 -25.07 22.83
N GLU A 165 -1.60 -24.13 22.43
CA GLU A 165 -2.86 -24.47 21.75
C GLU A 165 -2.65 -25.02 20.33
N LEU A 166 -1.66 -24.51 19.59
CA LEU A 166 -1.32 -24.98 18.25
C LEU A 166 -0.69 -26.38 18.29
N GLU A 167 0.24 -26.62 19.21
CA GLU A 167 0.83 -27.95 19.41
C GLU A 167 -0.21 -28.99 19.80
N PHE A 168 -1.13 -28.62 20.71
CA PHE A 168 -2.23 -29.51 21.11
C PHE A 168 -3.19 -29.80 19.93
N ALA A 169 -3.49 -28.80 19.09
CA ALA A 169 -4.34 -29.00 17.92
C ALA A 169 -3.70 -29.94 16.89
N ASP A 170 -2.39 -29.82 16.65
CA ASP A 170 -1.65 -30.70 15.75
C ASP A 170 -1.55 -32.14 16.30
N GLU A 171 -1.35 -32.31 17.62
CA GLU A 171 -1.27 -33.64 18.25
C GLU A 171 -2.61 -34.39 18.21
N VAL A 172 -3.72 -33.68 18.41
CA VAL A 172 -5.09 -34.24 18.29
C VAL A 172 -5.43 -34.57 16.83
N ALA A 173 -5.00 -33.74 15.87
CA ALA A 173 -5.17 -34.03 14.45
C ALA A 173 -4.36 -35.26 13.99
N GLY A 174 -3.13 -35.43 14.50
CA GLY A 174 -2.26 -36.57 14.18
C GLY A 174 -2.69 -37.89 14.83
N ALA A 175 -3.36 -37.85 15.99
CA ALA A 175 -3.85 -39.05 16.68
C ALA A 175 -5.08 -39.71 16.01
N GLY A 176 -5.73 -39.03 15.05
CA GLY A 176 -6.91 -39.53 14.33
C GLY A 176 -6.62 -40.36 13.07
N GLU A 177 -5.36 -40.49 12.65
CA GLU A 177 -4.96 -41.18 11.40
C GLU A 177 -4.15 -42.47 11.60
N ALA A 178 -4.03 -42.99 12.83
CA ALA A 178 -3.34 -44.26 13.14
C ALA A 178 -4.31 -45.36 13.58
#